data_AF-A0A1Q3GJZ0-F1
#
_entry.id   AF-A0A1Q3GJZ0-F1
#
_cell.length_a   1.000
_cell.length_b   1.000
_cell.length_c   1.000
_cell.angle_alpha   90.00
_cell.angle_beta   90.00
_cell.angle_gamma   90.00
#
_symmetry.space_group_name_H-M   'P 1'
#
loop_
_entity.id
_entity.type
_entity.pdbx_description
1 polymer ?
#
loop_
_entity_poly.entity_id
_entity_poly.type
_entity_poly.pdbx_seq_one_letter_code
_entity_poly.pdbx_strand_id
1 'polypeptide(L)'
;MFKYFRNTIIYPSWVLLIIGIIISFVDGYDYKSEWFPPETAIFMNILSVLISLIISIALALPMFLNQFSFVKQRLALSLVTWFCLPLTYLVFIIILFVRNDSQVDFFLISFLLTAFPQTILLGITFDRFRDKLNEPCLT
;
A
#
# COMPACT_ATOMS: atom_id res chain seq x y z
N MET A 1 -15.55 -4.97 9.23
CA MET A 1 -14.74 -4.53 8.07
C MET A 1 -13.91 -3.30 8.36
N PHE A 2 -14.49 -2.19 8.83
CA PHE A 2 -13.73 -0.97 9.13
C PHE A 2 -12.55 -1.18 10.11
N LYS A 3 -12.74 -1.99 11.16
CA LYS A 3 -11.66 -2.38 12.09
C LYS A 3 -10.45 -3.03 11.38
N TYR A 4 -10.72 -3.89 10.40
CA TYR A 4 -9.67 -4.56 9.62
C TYR A 4 -8.99 -3.55 8.69
N PHE A 5 -9.76 -2.81 7.90
CA PHE A 5 -9.23 -1.76 7.01
C PHE A 5 -8.32 -0.76 7.75
N ARG A 6 -8.74 -0.27 8.92
CA ARG A 6 -7.95 0.68 9.72
C ARG A 6 -6.60 0.09 10.18
N ASN A 7 -6.60 -1.14 10.66
CA ASN A 7 -5.40 -1.77 11.20
C ASN A 7 -4.41 -2.18 10.11
N THR A 8 -4.90 -2.49 8.92
CA THR A 8 -4.13 -3.06 7.81
C THR A 8 -3.59 -2.02 6.86
N ILE A 9 -4.39 -0.97 6.63
CA ILE A 9 -4.10 0.04 5.63
C ILE A 9 -3.80 1.37 6.31
N ILE A 10 -4.70 1.88 7.15
CA ILE A 10 -4.57 3.24 7.69
C ILE A 10 -3.37 3.38 8.63
N TYR A 11 -3.24 2.55 9.68
CA TYR A 11 -2.12 2.69 10.61
C TYR A 11 -0.75 2.44 9.95
N PRO A 12 -0.58 1.40 9.13
CA PRO A 12 0.68 1.19 8.42
C PRO A 12 1.00 2.34 7.45
N SER A 13 -0.01 2.89 6.75
CA SER A 13 0.18 4.06 5.88
C SER A 13 0.64 5.29 6.65
N TRP A 14 0.14 5.53 7.86
CA TRP A 14 0.62 6.63 8.71
C TRP A 14 2.08 6.44 9.12
N VAL A 15 2.47 5.22 9.49
CA VAL A 15 3.87 4.91 9.82
C VAL A 15 4.78 5.13 8.61
N LEU A 16 4.36 4.62 7.45
CA LEU A 16 5.09 4.80 6.18
C LEU A 16 5.19 6.27 5.76
N LEU A 17 4.16 7.08 6.01
CA LEU A 17 4.20 8.52 5.74
C LEU A 17 5.29 9.21 6.58
N ILE A 18 5.35 8.92 7.89
CA ILE A 18 6.37 9.50 8.79
C ILE A 18 7.76 9.08 8.35
N ILE A 19 7.97 7.80 8.05
CA ILE A 19 9.25 7.28 7.55
C ILE A 19 9.63 7.97 6.23
N GLY A 20 8.69 8.08 5.29
CA GLY A 20 8.91 8.74 4.01
C GLY A 20 9.27 10.21 4.14
N ILE A 21 8.66 10.93 5.08
CA ILE A 21 9.02 12.32 5.39
C ILE A 21 10.46 12.39 5.91
N ILE A 22 10.84 11.55 6.88
CA ILE A 22 12.21 11.53 7.43
C ILE A 22 13.23 11.26 6.33
N ILE A 23 13.01 10.23 5.51
CA ILE A 23 13.89 9.89 4.38
C ILE A 23 13.99 11.07 3.40
N SER A 24 12.86 11.72 3.08
CA SER A 24 12.85 12.88 2.18
C SER A 24 13.72 14.03 2.70
N PHE A 25 13.71 14.30 4.01
CA PHE A 25 14.57 15.32 4.61
C PHE A 25 16.05 14.92 4.61
N VAL A 26 16.37 13.64 4.85
CA VAL A 26 17.74 13.13 4.78
C VAL A 26 18.28 13.26 3.35
N ASP A 27 17.54 12.80 2.35
CA ASP A 27 17.93 12.87 0.94
C ASP A 27 18.01 14.32 0.44
N GLY A 28 17.13 15.18 0.94
CA GLY A 28 17.13 16.61 0.62
C GLY A 28 18.35 17.36 1.15
N TYR A 29 18.95 16.94 2.26
CA TYR A 29 20.12 17.60 2.83
C TYR A 29 21.37 17.46 1.95
N ASP A 30 21.51 16.31 1.28
CA ASP A 30 22.62 16.02 0.38
C ASP A 30 22.34 16.41 -1.09
N TYR A 31 21.18 17.01 -1.36
CA TYR A 31 20.76 17.39 -2.71
C TYR A 31 21.54 18.61 -3.23
N LYS A 32 22.29 18.42 -4.33
CA LYS A 32 23.17 19.46 -4.93
C LYS A 32 22.80 19.85 -6.37
N SER A 33 21.57 19.60 -6.81
CA SER A 33 21.19 19.91 -8.20
C SER A 33 21.18 21.42 -8.46
N GLU A 34 21.70 21.81 -9.61
CA GLU A 34 21.62 23.20 -10.10
C GLU A 34 20.20 23.56 -10.59
N TRP A 35 19.37 22.55 -10.90
CA TRP A 35 18.08 22.75 -11.55
C TRP A 35 16.94 23.03 -10.57
N PHE A 36 17.05 22.58 -9.31
CA PHE A 36 16.00 22.74 -8.32
C PHE A 36 16.55 23.05 -6.92
N PRO A 37 15.85 23.86 -6.12
CA PRO A 37 16.16 24.01 -4.71
C PRO A 37 15.93 22.69 -3.94
N PRO A 38 16.71 22.41 -2.89
CA PRO A 38 16.53 21.24 -2.03
C PRO A 38 15.11 21.14 -1.45
N GLU A 39 14.50 22.27 -1.10
CA GLU A 39 13.15 22.32 -0.53
C GLU A 39 12.10 21.81 -1.54
N THR A 40 12.32 22.05 -2.83
CA THR A 40 11.43 21.58 -3.89
C THR A 40 11.57 20.07 -4.08
N ALA A 41 12.79 19.54 -4.01
CA ALA A 41 13.04 18.10 -4.08
C ALA A 41 12.39 17.37 -2.88
N ILE A 42 12.55 17.90 -1.66
CA ILE A 42 11.90 17.36 -0.44
C ILE A 42 10.38 17.36 -0.61
N PHE A 43 9.80 18.48 -1.06
CA PHE A 43 8.36 18.59 -1.27
C PHE A 43 7.84 17.56 -2.27
N MET A 44 8.52 17.39 -3.41
CA MET A 44 8.12 16.43 -4.45
C MET A 44 8.23 14.98 -3.96
N ASN A 45 9.24 14.65 -3.15
CA ASN A 45 9.37 13.33 -2.53
C ASN A 45 8.23 13.06 -1.54
N ILE A 46 7.93 14.00 -0.66
CA ILE A 46 6.80 13.87 0.29
C ILE A 46 5.48 13.72 -0.47
N LEU A 47 5.27 14.52 -1.52
CA LEU A 47 4.07 14.45 -2.36
C LEU A 47 3.96 13.08 -3.05
N SER A 48 5.06 12.53 -3.57
CA SER A 48 5.10 11.20 -4.17
C SER A 48 4.70 10.11 -3.18
N VAL A 49 5.25 10.13 -1.95
CA VAL A 49 4.87 9.19 -0.89
C VAL A 49 3.38 9.33 -0.56
N LEU A 50 2.87 10.55 -0.42
CA LEU A 50 1.45 10.80 -0.13
C LEU A 50 0.54 10.23 -1.23
N ILE A 51 0.85 10.49 -2.50
CA ILE A 51 0.11 9.97 -3.64
C ILE A 51 0.13 8.44 -3.64
N SER A 52 1.29 7.82 -3.38
CA SER A 52 1.40 6.37 -3.29
C SER A 52 0.48 5.79 -2.22
N LEU A 53 0.48 6.39 -1.02
CA LEU A 53 -0.38 5.96 0.07
C LEU A 53 -1.87 6.10 -0.26
N ILE A 54 -2.28 7.18 -0.92
CA ILE A 54 -3.67 7.39 -1.36
C ILE A 54 -4.07 6.31 -2.36
N ILE A 55 -3.22 6.01 -3.35
CA ILE A 55 -3.47 4.96 -4.33
C ILE A 55 -3.61 3.61 -3.63
N SER A 56 -2.72 3.27 -2.72
CA SER A 56 -2.80 2.03 -1.96
C SER A 56 -4.07 1.91 -1.11
N ILE A 57 -4.50 3.00 -0.47
CA ILE A 57 -5.77 3.05 0.26
C ILE A 57 -6.94 2.76 -0.69
N ALA A 58 -6.95 3.39 -1.86
CA ALA A 58 -7.99 3.20 -2.87
C ALA A 58 -8.02 1.77 -3.40
N LEU A 59 -6.87 1.16 -3.66
CA LEU A 59 -6.75 -0.23 -4.12
C LEU A 59 -7.26 -1.25 -3.10
N ALA A 60 -7.26 -0.91 -1.81
CA ALA A 60 -7.79 -1.74 -0.74
C ALA A 60 -9.31 -1.58 -0.51
N LEU A 61 -9.96 -0.55 -1.09
CA LEU A 61 -11.41 -0.33 -0.92
C LEU A 61 -12.30 -1.52 -1.34
N PRO A 62 -11.99 -2.31 -2.38
CA PRO A 62 -12.81 -3.46 -2.75
C PRO A 62 -12.96 -4.49 -1.62
N MET A 63 -12.10 -4.48 -0.58
CA MET A 63 -12.29 -5.34 0.58
C MET A 63 -13.68 -5.14 1.23
N PHE A 64 -14.25 -3.93 1.18
CA PHE A 64 -15.57 -3.63 1.73
C PHE A 64 -16.69 -4.42 1.04
N LEU A 65 -16.47 -4.95 -0.16
CA LEU A 65 -17.42 -5.85 -0.82
C LEU A 65 -17.63 -7.16 -0.04
N ASN A 66 -16.75 -7.53 0.90
CA ASN A 66 -16.96 -8.65 1.82
C ASN A 66 -18.04 -8.39 2.89
N GLN A 67 -18.66 -7.22 2.91
CA GLN A 67 -19.88 -6.99 3.69
C GLN A 67 -21.07 -7.75 3.11
N PHE A 68 -21.07 -8.02 1.79
CA PHE A 68 -22.14 -8.78 1.14
C PHE A 68 -22.00 -10.27 1.48
N SER A 69 -23.09 -10.89 1.95
CA SER A 69 -23.14 -12.32 2.33
C SER A 69 -22.68 -13.25 1.21
N PHE A 70 -23.05 -12.94 -0.03
CA PHE A 70 -22.65 -13.68 -1.23
C PHE A 70 -21.12 -13.74 -1.42
N VAL A 71 -20.43 -12.62 -1.21
CA VAL A 71 -18.98 -12.52 -1.35
C VAL A 71 -18.29 -13.18 -0.15
N LYS A 72 -18.80 -12.90 1.06
CA LYS A 72 -18.28 -13.39 2.34
C LYS A 72 -18.23 -14.93 2.42
N GLN A 73 -19.24 -15.61 1.87
CA GLN A 73 -19.34 -17.08 1.90
C GLN A 73 -18.40 -17.76 0.90
N ARG A 74 -18.04 -17.10 -0.21
CA ARG A 74 -17.28 -17.69 -1.30
C ARG A 74 -15.82 -17.28 -1.21
N LEU A 75 -14.95 -18.22 -0.83
CA LEU A 75 -13.51 -17.97 -0.64
C LEU A 75 -12.87 -17.27 -1.84
N ALA A 76 -13.15 -17.75 -3.06
CA ALA A 76 -12.56 -17.18 -4.28
C ALA A 76 -12.94 -15.69 -4.48
N LEU A 77 -14.21 -15.33 -4.28
CA LEU A 77 -14.66 -13.94 -4.39
C LEU A 77 -14.10 -13.07 -3.27
N SER A 78 -13.97 -13.64 -2.07
CA SER A 78 -13.30 -12.97 -0.95
C SER A 78 -11.83 -12.71 -1.28
N LEU A 79 -11.08 -13.68 -1.81
CA LEU A 79 -9.69 -13.47 -2.24
C LEU A 79 -9.57 -12.41 -3.34
N VAL A 80 -10.43 -12.47 -4.36
CA VAL A 80 -10.42 -11.50 -5.47
C VAL A 80 -10.65 -10.08 -4.95
N THR A 81 -11.60 -9.89 -4.03
CA THR A 81 -11.90 -8.56 -3.47
C THR A 81 -10.83 -8.03 -2.54
N TRP A 82 -10.00 -8.88 -1.93
CA TRP A 82 -8.89 -8.44 -1.07
C TRP A 82 -7.59 -8.22 -1.84
N PHE A 83 -7.29 -9.05 -2.83
CA PHE A 83 -5.95 -9.12 -3.40
C PHE A 83 -5.87 -8.79 -4.89
N CYS A 84 -6.97 -8.83 -5.65
CA CYS A 84 -6.90 -8.65 -7.10
C CYS A 84 -6.30 -7.29 -7.48
N LEU A 85 -6.83 -6.18 -6.95
CA LEU A 85 -6.29 -4.86 -7.26
C LEU A 85 -4.90 -4.62 -6.66
N PRO A 86 -4.64 -4.88 -5.36
CA PRO A 86 -3.31 -4.67 -4.78
C PRO A 86 -2.21 -5.50 -5.46
N LEU A 87 -2.47 -6.78 -5.80
CA LEU A 87 -1.50 -7.63 -6.48
C LEU A 87 -1.29 -7.21 -7.92
N THR A 88 -2.35 -6.88 -8.66
CA THR A 88 -2.22 -6.40 -10.05
C THR A 88 -1.38 -5.13 -10.10
N TYR A 89 -1.61 -4.22 -9.15
CA TYR A 89 -0.81 -3.01 -9.01
C TYR A 89 0.65 -3.31 -8.65
N LEU A 90 0.91 -4.18 -7.66
CA LEU A 90 2.26 -4.58 -7.28
C LEU A 90 3.02 -5.20 -8.46
N VAL A 91 2.39 -6.12 -9.20
CA VAL A 91 2.98 -6.75 -10.39
C VAL A 91 3.28 -5.71 -11.45
N PHE A 92 2.36 -4.76 -11.69
CA PHE A 92 2.56 -3.67 -12.64
C PHE A 92 3.78 -2.82 -12.27
N ILE A 93 3.93 -2.43 -11.00
CA ILE A 93 5.08 -1.66 -10.51
C ILE A 93 6.38 -2.47 -10.65
N ILE A 94 6.38 -3.77 -10.33
CA ILE A 94 7.54 -4.65 -10.51
C ILE A 94 7.95 -4.72 -11.98
N ILE A 95 7.00 -4.87 -12.91
CA ILE A 95 7.28 -4.88 -14.35
C ILE A 95 7.91 -3.56 -14.79
N LEU A 96 7.39 -2.42 -14.34
CA LEU A 96 7.97 -1.12 -14.63
C LEU A 96 9.39 -0.98 -14.07
N PHE A 97 9.59 -1.45 -12.83
CA PHE A 97 10.89 -1.44 -12.17
C PHE A 97 11.94 -2.27 -12.92
N VAL A 98 11.59 -3.50 -13.33
CA VAL A 98 12.48 -4.38 -14.10
C VAL A 98 12.76 -3.83 -15.50
N ARG A 99 11.81 -3.09 -16.10
CA ARG A 99 11.98 -2.51 -17.43
C ARG A 99 12.85 -1.26 -17.45
N ASN A 100 12.90 -0.50 -16.36
CA ASN A 100 13.76 0.69 -16.24
C ASN A 100 15.19 0.28 -15.83
N ASP A 101 15.93 -0.29 -16.78
CA ASP A 101 17.27 -0.87 -16.58
C ASP A 101 18.38 0.16 -16.26
N SER A 102 18.13 1.47 -16.40
CA SER A 102 19.20 2.49 -16.39
C SER A 102 19.12 3.58 -15.33
N GLN A 103 17.99 3.78 -14.65
CA GLN A 103 17.88 4.69 -13.50
C GLN A 103 16.87 4.12 -12.51
N VAL A 104 17.34 3.83 -11.30
CA VAL A 104 16.47 3.43 -10.21
C VAL A 104 15.66 4.66 -9.80
N ASP A 105 14.48 4.82 -10.39
CA ASP A 105 13.60 5.95 -10.09
C ASP A 105 13.18 5.87 -8.62
N PHE A 106 13.55 6.89 -7.84
CA PHE A 106 13.12 7.08 -6.46
C PHE A 106 11.60 6.93 -6.31
N PHE A 107 10.85 7.37 -7.33
CA PHE A 107 9.42 7.19 -7.46
C PHE A 107 9.04 5.70 -7.38
N LEU A 108 9.57 4.85 -8.26
CA LEU A 108 9.28 3.41 -8.29
C LEU A 108 9.69 2.69 -6.99
N ILE A 109 10.82 3.07 -6.39
CA ILE A 109 11.22 2.55 -5.07
C ILE A 109 10.16 2.90 -4.02
N SER A 110 9.69 4.14 -4.00
CA SER A 110 8.67 4.59 -3.04
C SER A 110 7.36 3.82 -3.20
N PHE A 111 6.96 3.49 -4.43
CA PHE A 111 5.80 2.62 -4.69
C PHE A 111 6.02 1.19 -4.22
N LEU A 112 7.19 0.60 -4.45
CA LEU A 112 7.50 -0.75 -3.97
C LEU A 112 7.54 -0.83 -2.45
N LEU A 113 8.21 0.13 -1.80
CA LEU A 113 8.32 0.22 -0.34
C LEU A 113 6.97 0.42 0.34
N THR A 114 5.99 0.99 -0.34
CA THR A 114 4.64 1.17 0.20
C THR A 114 3.73 -0.01 -0.13
N ALA A 115 3.70 -0.45 -1.39
CA ALA A 115 2.81 -1.52 -1.86
C ALA A 115 3.16 -2.90 -1.29
N PHE A 116 4.45 -3.22 -1.12
CA PHE A 116 4.86 -4.55 -0.68
C PHE A 116 4.48 -4.83 0.79
N PRO A 117 4.82 -3.98 1.78
CA PRO A 117 4.39 -4.20 3.16
C PRO A 117 2.86 -4.21 3.31
N GLN A 118 2.14 -3.36 2.57
CA GLN A 118 0.69 -3.32 2.60
C GLN A 118 0.06 -4.61 2.08
N THR A 119 0.64 -5.21 1.03
CA THR A 119 0.19 -6.51 0.50
C THR A 119 0.36 -7.63 1.53
N ILE A 120 1.49 -7.66 2.24
CA ILE A 120 1.75 -8.64 3.32
C ILE A 120 0.74 -8.44 4.47
N LEU A 121 0.52 -7.19 4.89
CA LEU A 121 -0.42 -6.87 5.95
C LEU A 121 -1.86 -7.24 5.57
N LEU A 122 -2.24 -7.06 4.31
CA LEU A 122 -3.52 -7.54 3.77
C LEU A 122 -3.64 -9.05 3.91
N GLY A 123 -2.57 -9.80 3.60
CA GLY A 123 -2.47 -11.25 3.85
C GLY A 123 -2.81 -11.64 5.27
N ILE A 124 -2.05 -11.10 6.24
CA ILE A 124 -2.23 -11.37 7.68
C ILE A 124 -3.65 -11.03 8.14
N THR A 125 -4.21 -9.95 7.62
CA THR A 125 -5.54 -9.48 8.01
C THR A 125 -6.64 -10.33 7.40
N PHE A 126 -6.45 -10.80 6.18
CA PHE A 126 -7.36 -11.72 5.52
C PHE A 126 -7.47 -13.02 6.31
N ASP A 127 -6.36 -13.60 6.75
CA ASP A 127 -6.36 -14.83 7.56
C ASP A 127 -7.15 -14.62 8.86
N ARG A 128 -6.86 -13.53 9.60
CA ARG A 128 -7.62 -13.17 10.81
C ARG A 128 -9.10 -12.91 10.55
N PHE A 129 -9.44 -12.39 9.37
CA PHE A 129 -10.83 -12.21 8.97
C PHE A 129 -11.51 -13.56 8.74
N ARG A 130 -10.84 -14.51 8.09
CA ARG A 130 -11.33 -15.86 7.82
C ARG A 130 -11.50 -16.68 9.10
N ASP A 131 -10.57 -16.60 10.05
CA ASP A 131 -10.67 -17.31 11.33
C ASP A 131 -11.97 -16.95 12.06
N LYS A 132 -12.29 -15.65 12.13
CA LYS A 132 -13.54 -15.17 12.74
C LYS A 132 -14.82 -15.51 11.99
N LEU A 133 -14.72 -15.92 10.72
CA LEU A 133 -15.88 -16.43 9.99
C LEU A 133 -16.18 -17.90 10.34
N ASN A 134 -15.15 -18.63 10.75
CA ASN A 134 -15.23 -20.05 11.05
C ASN A 134 -15.45 -20.33 12.54
N GLU A 135 -15.29 -19.34 13.42
CA GLU A 135 -15.69 -19.45 14.83
C GLU A 135 -17.17 -19.83 14.91
N PRO A 136 -17.52 -21.02 15.45
CA PRO A 136 -18.91 -21.38 15.63
C PRO A 136 -19.54 -20.36 16.57
N CYS A 137 -20.68 -19.78 16.17
CA CYS A 137 -21.48 -18.96 17.06
C CYS A 137 -21.88 -19.84 18.25
N LEU A 138 -21.13 -19.76 19.35
CA LEU A 138 -21.59 -20.22 20.66
C LEU A 138 -22.70 -19.26 21.08
N THR A 139 -23.90 -19.55 20.60
CA THR A 139 -25.18 -18.99 21.06
C THR A 139 -25.58 -19.63 22.37
#